data_AF-A0A940I857-F1
#
_entry.id   AF-A0A940I857-F1
#
_cell.length_a   1.000
_cell.length_b   1.000
_cell.length_c   1.000
_cell.angle_alpha   90.00
_cell.angle_beta   90.00
_cell.angle_gamma   90.00
#
_symmetry.space_group_name_H-M   'P 1'
#
loop_
_entity.id
_entity.type
_entity.pdbx_description
1 polymer ?
#
loop_
_entity_poly.entity_id
_entity_poly.type
_entity_poly.pdbx_seq_one_letter_code
_entity_poly.pdbx_strand_id
1 'polypeptide(L)' 'MKRSLVDHTVSDPVKYFSCRYPRILVIRAAFKLLKDGKSLSQKDMEGIILKMLKKR' A
#
# COMPACT_ATOMS: atom_id res chain seq x y z
N MET A 1 15.99 -20.27 -23.32
CA MET A 1 15.50 -19.93 -21.97
C MET A 1 14.16 -19.21 -22.09
N LYS A 2 13.04 -19.91 -21.86
CA LYS A 2 11.71 -19.32 -21.92
C LYS A 2 11.49 -18.49 -20.65
N ARG A 3 11.41 -17.16 -20.78
CA ARG A 3 11.02 -16.26 -19.69
C ARG A 3 9.58 -16.58 -19.31
N SER A 4 9.37 -17.01 -18.08
CA SER A 4 8.06 -17.27 -17.51
C SER A 4 7.23 -15.98 -17.50
N LEU A 5 6.18 -15.95 -18.32
CA LEU A 5 5.06 -15.03 -18.18
C LEU A 5 4.31 -15.43 -16.90
N VAL A 6 4.63 -14.78 -15.79
CA VAL A 6 3.75 -14.76 -14.61
C VAL A 6 3.26 -13.32 -14.48
N ASP A 7 2.31 -12.97 -15.33
CA ASP A 7 1.55 -11.73 -15.23
C ASP A 7 0.45 -11.89 -14.16
N HIS A 8 0.90 -12.11 -12.92
CA HIS A 8 0.10 -11.79 -11.75
C HIS A 8 0.69 -10.52 -11.18
N THR A 9 0.47 -9.38 -11.84
CA THR A 9 0.69 -8.08 -11.23
C THR A 9 -0.33 -7.89 -10.11
N VAL A 10 -0.14 -8.59 -8.99
CA VAL A 10 -0.64 -8.15 -7.69
C VAL A 10 0.10 -6.85 -7.46
N SER A 11 -0.50 -5.76 -7.91
CA SER A 11 0.08 -4.43 -7.87
C SER A 11 0.45 -4.15 -6.43
N ASP A 12 1.75 -4.06 -6.15
CA ASP A 12 2.27 -3.77 -4.82
C ASP A 12 1.49 -2.57 -4.27
N PRO A 13 0.75 -2.74 -3.16
CA PRO A 13 -0.13 -1.70 -2.66
C PRO A 13 0.63 -0.40 -2.35
N VAL A 14 1.87 -0.49 -1.88
CA VAL A 14 2.72 0.67 -1.59
C VAL A 14 3.06 1.39 -2.89
N LYS A 15 3.43 0.65 -3.94
CA LYS A 15 3.69 1.22 -5.26
C LYS A 15 2.44 1.86 -5.85
N TYR A 16 1.29 1.20 -5.73
CA TYR A 16 -0.01 1.70 -6.21
C TYR A 16 -0.39 3.03 -5.56
N PHE A 17 -0.30 3.13 -4.23
CA PHE A 17 -0.69 4.35 -3.53
C PHE A 17 0.38 5.45 -3.59
N SER A 18 1.65 5.12 -3.81
CA SER A 18 2.73 6.10 -3.99
C SER A 18 2.54 6.99 -5.23
N CYS A 19 1.73 6.57 -6.19
CA CYS A 19 1.35 7.38 -7.37
C CYS A 19 0.17 8.32 -7.10
N ARG A 20 -0.57 8.13 -6.00
CA ARG A 20 -1.83 8.85 -5.71
C ARG A 20 -1.75 9.74 -4.47
N TYR A 21 -0.87 9.39 -3.55
CA TYR A 21 -0.72 10.05 -2.27
C TYR A 21 0.76 10.38 -2.01
N PRO A 22 1.07 11.38 -1.17
CA PRO A 22 2.44 11.65 -0.75
C PRO A 22 3.11 10.38 -0.21
N ARG A 23 4.30 10.04 -0.72
CA ARG A 23 5.02 8.80 -0.34
C ARG A 23 5.16 8.62 1.16
N ILE A 24 5.41 9.71 1.91
CA ILE A 24 5.53 9.66 3.36
C ILE A 24 4.23 9.19 4.06
N LEU A 25 3.05 9.54 3.52
CA LEU A 25 1.77 9.07 4.04
C LEU A 25 1.60 7.57 3.76
N VAL A 26 1.93 7.13 2.55
CA VAL A 26 1.84 5.72 2.15
C VAL A 26 2.76 4.86 3.01
N ILE A 27 4.01 5.29 3.20
CA ILE A 27 4.99 4.60 4.05
C ILE A 27 4.48 4.50 5.49
N ARG A 28 3.98 5.59 6.06
CA ARG A 28 3.41 5.57 7.43
C ARG A 28 2.20 4.65 7.55
N ALA A 29 1.34 4.60 6.53
CA ALA A 29 0.19 3.70 6.51
C ALA A 29 0.63 2.22 6.47
N ALA A 30 1.61 1.89 5.61
CA ALA A 30 2.18 0.55 5.51
C ALA A 30 2.83 0.11 6.83
N PHE A 31 3.68 0.94 7.43
CA PHE A 31 4.29 0.65 8.73
C PHE A 31 3.26 0.44 9.84
N LYS A 32 2.14 1.18 9.80
CA LYS A 32 1.06 1.01 10.79
C LYS A 32 0.42 -0.39 10.67
N LEU A 33 0.17 -0.88 9.47
CA LEU A 33 -0.36 -2.24 9.26
C LEU A 33 0.64 -3.32 9.66
N LEU A 34 1.90 -3.17 9.26
CA LEU A 34 2.96 -4.13 9.57
C LEU A 34 3.22 -4.21 11.08
N LYS A 35 3.15 -3.08 11.80
CA LYS A 35 3.25 -3.06 13.27
C LYS A 35 2.15 -3.88 13.94
N ASP A 36 0.97 -3.95 13.34
CA ASP A 36 -0.18 -4.73 13.82
C ASP A 36 -0.11 -6.21 13.35
N GLY A 37 0.96 -6.63 12.67
CA GLY A 37 1.10 -7.97 12.09
C GLY A 37 0.18 -8.24 10.91
N LYS A 38 -0.41 -7.19 10.31
CA LYS A 38 -1.36 -7.30 9.19
C LYS A 38 -0.62 -7.28 7.85
N SER A 39 -1.22 -7.93 6.85
CA SER A 39 -0.77 -7.83 5.46
C SER A 39 -1.11 -6.47 4.87
N LEU A 40 -0.37 -6.07 3.83
CA LEU A 40 -0.61 -4.83 3.10
C LEU A 40 -1.75 -5.06 2.09
N SER A 41 -2.99 -5.07 2.55
CA SER A 41 -4.15 -5.04 1.65
C SER A 41 -4.37 -3.63 1.10
N GLN A 42 -4.78 -3.51 -0.17
CA GLN A 42 -5.13 -2.22 -0.76
C GLN A 42 -6.24 -1.51 0.04
N LYS A 43 -7.27 -2.26 0.46
CA LYS A 43 -8.40 -1.73 1.23
C LYS A 43 -7.97 -1.17 2.59
N ASP A 44 -7.08 -1.89 3.28
CA ASP A 44 -6.61 -1.48 4.61
C ASP A 44 -5.66 -0.29 4.52
N MET A 45 -4.79 -0.27 3.51
CA MET A 45 -3.93 0.88 3.22
C MET A 45 -4.73 2.13 2.89
N GLU A 46 -5.72 2.04 2.00
CA GLU A 46 -6.58 3.18 1.66
C GLU A 46 -7.34 3.69 2.88
N GLY A 47 -7.90 2.79 3.69
CA GLY A 47 -8.61 3.15 4.92
C GLY A 47 -7.73 3.91 5.91
N ILE A 48 -6.45 3.52 6.06
CA ILE A 48 -5.51 4.23 6.93
C ILE A 48 -5.11 5.58 6.33
N ILE A 49 -4.78 5.63 5.03
CA ILE A 49 -4.41 6.89 4.36
C ILE A 49 -5.53 7.92 4.49
N LEU A 50 -6.79 7.53 4.23
CA LEU A 50 -7.95 8.41 4.37
C LEU A 50 -8.16 8.87 5.82
N LYS A 51 -7.98 7.99 6.82
CA LYS A 51 -8.02 8.38 8.24
C LYS A 51 -6.93 9.39 8.59
N MET A 52 -5.74 9.27 8.02
CA MET A 52 -4.63 10.21 8.26
C MET A 52 -4.89 11.57 7.60
N LEU A 53 -5.55 11.60 6.44
CA LEU A 53 -5.94 12.82 5.76
C LEU A 53 -7.08 13.57 6.47
N LYS A 54 -8.03 12.84 7.06
CA LYS A 54 -9.15 13.41 7.83
C LYS A 54 -8.76 13.99 9.18
N LYS A 55 -7.58 13.65 9.71
CA LYS A 55 -7.11 14.06 11.03
C LYS A 55 -6.49 15.48 11.00
N ARG A 56 -7.20 16.44 10.42
CA ARG A 56 -6.91 17.87 10.50
C ARG A 56 -7.77 18.53 11.55
#